data_AF-A0A972AJ41-F1
#
_entry.id   AF-A0A972AJ41-F1
#
_cell.length_a   1.000
_cell.length_b   1.000
_cell.length_c   1.000
_cell.angle_alpha   90.00
_cell.angle_beta   90.00
_cell.angle_gamma   90.00
#
_symmetry.space_group_name_H-M   'P 1'
#
loop_
_entity.id
_entity.type
_entity.pdbx_description
1 polymer ?
#
loop_
_entity_poly.entity_id
_entity_poly.type
_entity_poly.pdbx_seq_one_letter_code
_entity_poly.pdbx_strand_id
1 'polypeptide(L)'
;LFAASDWDTFTAEMEKRSKIKDTGVAIIADMRDIAPQGTEIELWHRLWEGEPRWRAAAAMALIDRIFPGGDPSKWEEVSGFASNSSVQPRQLIALDALFVAVDSLRQITDGVWGSAYLLQQFGKSGWGKVMFIEEIPYGFDQTLRDIISTTGLTGDWSIKRIRGKLPLLPIYRGYITRDRADSRNMQYLGGYGSIASNGRYAWDRDRGYIYEVVEDSRDFWIIR
;
A
#
# COMPACT_ATOMS: atom_id res chain seq x y z
N LEU A 1 -6.11 -33.99 -29.85
CA LEU A 1 -4.78 -33.43 -30.16
C LEU A 1 -4.73 -32.03 -29.57
N PHE A 2 -4.21 -31.90 -28.35
CA PHE A 2 -3.77 -30.59 -27.86
C PHE A 2 -2.55 -30.20 -28.70
N ALA A 3 -2.61 -29.07 -29.41
CA ALA A 3 -1.54 -28.64 -30.30
C ALA A 3 -0.30 -28.29 -29.47
N ALA A 4 0.91 -28.57 -29.98
CA ALA A 4 2.16 -28.31 -29.27
C ALA A 4 2.30 -26.85 -28.79
N SER A 5 1.70 -25.89 -29.50
CA SER A 5 1.64 -24.47 -29.12
C SER A 5 0.94 -24.21 -27.78
N ASP A 6 -0.10 -24.99 -27.46
CA ASP A 6 -0.89 -24.82 -26.24
C ASP A 6 -0.12 -25.35 -25.04
N TRP A 7 0.67 -26.42 -25.24
CA TRP A 7 1.56 -26.99 -24.23
C TRP A 7 2.75 -26.09 -23.92
N ASP A 8 3.38 -25.50 -24.93
CA ASP A 8 4.50 -24.58 -24.74
C ASP A 8 4.05 -23.30 -23.99
N THR A 9 2.88 -22.76 -24.35
CA THR A 9 2.28 -21.60 -23.67
C THR A 9 1.97 -21.93 -22.21
N PHE A 10 1.32 -23.07 -21.95
CA PHE A 10 1.03 -23.53 -20.59
C PHE A 10 2.31 -23.72 -19.76
N THR A 11 3.34 -24.33 -20.34
CA THR A 11 4.62 -24.57 -19.65
C THR A 11 5.31 -23.25 -19.29
N ALA A 12 5.33 -22.28 -20.21
CA ALA A 12 5.89 -20.96 -19.97
C ALA A 12 5.13 -20.20 -18.85
N GLU A 13 3.80 -20.30 -18.80
CA GLU A 13 3.02 -19.72 -17.70
C GLU A 13 3.34 -20.37 -16.35
N MET A 14 3.47 -21.70 -16.33
CA MET A 14 3.81 -22.44 -15.11
C MET A 14 5.23 -22.11 -14.62
N GLU A 15 6.18 -21.93 -15.53
CA GLU A 15 7.54 -21.50 -15.18
C GLU A 15 7.54 -20.10 -14.54
N LYS A 16 6.80 -19.14 -15.11
CA LYS A 16 6.65 -17.80 -14.53
C LYS A 16 6.03 -17.85 -13.14
N ARG A 17 5.01 -18.68 -12.92
CA ARG A 17 4.40 -18.90 -11.59
C ARG A 17 5.39 -19.48 -10.60
N SER A 18 6.24 -20.42 -11.02
CA SER A 18 7.32 -20.95 -10.17
C SER A 18 8.31 -19.84 -9.81
N LYS A 19 8.72 -19.00 -10.77
CA LYS A 19 9.64 -17.88 -10.52
C LYS A 19 9.10 -16.87 -9.51
N ILE A 20 7.80 -16.51 -9.58
CA ILE A 20 7.17 -15.66 -8.56
C ILE A 20 7.31 -16.29 -7.16
N LYS A 21 7.14 -17.60 -7.04
CA LYS A 21 7.23 -18.30 -5.76
C LYS A 21 8.67 -18.46 -5.29
N ASP A 22 9.56 -18.97 -6.14
CA ASP A 22 10.89 -19.42 -5.72
C ASP A 22 11.87 -18.24 -5.71
N THR A 23 11.99 -17.52 -6.82
CA THR A 23 12.84 -16.33 -6.94
C THR A 23 12.26 -15.15 -6.16
N GLY A 24 10.95 -14.93 -6.23
CA GLY A 24 10.30 -13.84 -5.51
C GLY A 24 10.50 -13.94 -3.99
N VAL A 25 10.33 -15.14 -3.41
CA VAL A 25 10.59 -15.36 -1.98
C VAL A 25 12.06 -15.14 -1.61
N ALA A 26 13.00 -15.60 -2.45
CA ALA A 26 14.43 -15.40 -2.22
C ALA A 26 14.81 -13.91 -2.21
N ILE A 27 14.33 -13.13 -3.18
CA ILE A 27 14.56 -11.67 -3.22
C ILE A 27 13.99 -10.98 -1.97
N ILE A 28 12.82 -11.40 -1.52
CA ILE A 28 12.20 -10.85 -0.30
C ILE A 28 13.03 -11.20 0.94
N ALA A 29 13.57 -12.42 1.03
CA ALA A 29 14.48 -12.81 2.09
C ALA A 29 15.77 -11.97 2.09
N ASP A 30 16.39 -11.75 0.93
CA ASP A 30 17.57 -10.90 0.81
C ASP A 30 17.33 -9.47 1.31
N MET A 31 16.15 -8.90 1.04
CA MET A 31 15.80 -7.55 1.51
C MET A 31 15.58 -7.51 3.03
N ARG A 32 15.07 -8.61 3.62
CA ARG A 32 14.91 -8.75 5.07
C ARG A 32 16.26 -8.87 5.78
N ASP A 33 17.22 -9.57 5.19
CA ASP A 33 18.54 -9.75 5.78
C ASP A 33 19.32 -8.43 5.92
N ILE A 34 19.08 -7.50 4.99
CA ILE A 34 19.70 -6.16 5.01
C ILE A 34 18.77 -5.07 5.58
N ALA A 35 17.62 -5.46 6.13
CA ALA A 35 16.61 -4.53 6.62
C ALA A 35 17.18 -3.62 7.73
N PRO A 36 17.06 -2.29 7.59
CA PRO A 36 17.52 -1.38 8.61
C PRO A 36 16.68 -1.52 9.89
N GLN A 37 17.31 -1.21 11.02
CA GLN A 37 16.61 -1.02 12.29
C GLN A 37 16.14 0.43 12.46
N GLY A 38 15.21 0.66 13.37
CA GLY A 38 14.64 1.96 13.68
C GLY A 38 13.17 1.86 14.08
N THR A 39 12.57 2.98 14.47
CA THR A 39 11.13 3.14 14.70
C THR A 39 10.34 3.09 13.39
N GLU A 40 9.01 2.93 13.47
CA GLU A 40 8.17 2.90 12.26
C GLU A 40 8.27 4.19 11.43
N ILE A 41 8.34 5.35 12.08
CA ILE A 41 8.48 6.63 11.39
C ILE A 41 9.87 6.79 10.75
N GLU A 42 10.93 6.40 11.46
CA GLU A 42 12.29 6.43 10.88
C GLU A 42 12.41 5.52 9.66
N LEU A 43 11.80 4.33 9.71
CA LEU A 43 11.76 3.43 8.55
C LEU A 43 10.88 3.99 7.43
N TRP A 44 9.77 4.65 7.76
CA TRP A 44 8.88 5.26 6.78
C TRP A 44 9.58 6.40 6.02
N HIS A 45 10.39 7.23 6.71
CA HIS A 45 11.19 8.25 6.02
C HIS A 45 12.19 7.63 5.04
N ARG A 46 12.83 6.51 5.40
CA ARG A 46 13.77 5.79 4.53
C ARG A 46 13.13 5.18 3.28
N LEU A 47 11.80 5.05 3.23
CA LEU A 47 11.10 4.62 2.02
C LEU A 47 11.33 5.55 0.83
N TRP A 48 11.64 6.82 1.11
CA TRP A 48 11.69 7.88 0.11
C TRP A 48 13.12 8.34 -0.20
N GLU A 49 14.12 7.71 0.42
CA GLU A 49 15.52 8.14 0.37
C GLU A 49 16.45 7.02 -0.13
N GLY A 50 17.37 7.36 -1.03
CA GLY A 50 18.43 6.47 -1.47
C GLY A 50 18.05 5.47 -2.56
N GLU A 51 18.95 4.51 -2.76
CA GLU A 51 18.87 3.50 -3.83
C GLU A 51 17.68 2.55 -3.66
N PRO A 52 17.08 2.05 -4.76
CA PRO A 52 15.92 1.16 -4.70
C PRO A 52 16.09 -0.05 -3.75
N ARG A 53 17.29 -0.65 -3.71
CA ARG A 53 17.59 -1.77 -2.82
C ARG A 53 17.38 -1.42 -1.33
N TRP A 54 17.81 -0.23 -0.91
CA TRP A 54 17.66 0.21 0.49
C TRP A 54 16.23 0.61 0.82
N ARG A 55 15.53 1.24 -0.13
CA ARG A 55 14.10 1.56 0.00
C ARG A 55 13.27 0.28 0.15
N ALA A 56 13.55 -0.75 -0.66
CA ALA A 56 12.92 -2.05 -0.55
C ALA A 56 13.19 -2.74 0.81
N ALA A 57 14.42 -2.68 1.31
CA ALA A 57 14.78 -3.26 2.61
C ALA A 57 14.06 -2.55 3.78
N ALA A 58 14.01 -1.21 3.77
CA ALA A 58 13.24 -0.45 4.77
C ALA A 58 11.74 -0.75 4.69
N ALA A 59 11.21 -0.93 3.48
CA ALA A 59 9.83 -1.31 3.26
C ALA A 59 9.52 -2.71 3.82
N MET A 60 10.40 -3.69 3.60
CA MET A 60 10.24 -5.03 4.18
C MET A 60 10.24 -5.00 5.71
N ALA A 61 11.09 -4.17 6.33
CA ALA A 61 11.10 -4.00 7.78
C ALA A 61 9.75 -3.50 8.33
N LEU A 62 9.10 -2.57 7.61
CA LEU A 62 7.77 -2.07 7.96
C LEU A 62 6.67 -3.10 7.70
N ILE A 63 6.74 -3.83 6.59
CA ILE A 63 5.79 -4.89 6.26
C ILE A 63 5.77 -5.93 7.37
N ASP A 64 6.93 -6.45 7.76
CA ASP A 64 7.05 -7.49 8.79
C ASP A 64 6.62 -7.02 10.17
N ARG A 65 6.75 -5.72 10.45
CA ARG A 65 6.39 -5.12 11.74
C ARG A 65 4.93 -4.75 11.86
N ILE A 66 4.34 -4.22 10.79
CA ILE A 66 3.01 -3.60 10.85
C ILE A 66 1.92 -4.57 10.41
N PHE A 67 2.11 -5.28 9.30
CA PHE A 67 1.13 -6.27 8.87
C PHE A 67 1.17 -7.49 9.81
N PRO A 68 0.01 -8.04 10.21
CA PRO A 68 0.00 -9.25 11.04
C PRO A 68 0.75 -10.40 10.36
N GLY A 69 1.83 -10.85 10.99
CA GLY A 69 2.71 -11.89 10.44
C GLY A 69 3.44 -11.49 9.16
N GLY A 70 3.58 -10.19 8.88
CA GLY A 70 4.16 -9.68 7.64
C GLY A 70 3.32 -9.96 6.39
N ASP A 71 2.02 -10.22 6.54
CA ASP A 71 1.11 -10.56 5.44
C ASP A 71 0.27 -9.35 4.98
N PRO A 72 0.57 -8.75 3.81
CA PRO A 72 -0.17 -7.59 3.30
C PRO A 72 -1.65 -7.86 3.05
N SER A 73 -2.09 -9.12 2.90
CA SER A 73 -3.51 -9.44 2.76
C SER A 73 -4.32 -9.10 4.02
N LYS A 74 -3.66 -8.98 5.17
CA LYS A 74 -4.26 -8.63 6.46
C LYS A 74 -4.20 -7.14 6.78
N TRP A 75 -4.07 -6.29 5.77
CA TRP A 75 -3.99 -4.84 5.95
C TRP A 75 -5.17 -4.26 6.76
N GLU A 76 -6.36 -4.87 6.68
CA GLU A 76 -7.57 -4.45 7.39
C GLU A 76 -7.43 -4.60 8.92
N GLU A 77 -6.61 -5.54 9.38
CA GLU A 77 -6.34 -5.77 10.80
C GLU A 77 -5.36 -4.72 11.38
N VAL A 78 -4.70 -3.94 10.51
CA VAL A 78 -3.80 -2.87 10.96
C VAL A 78 -4.62 -1.71 11.52
N SER A 79 -4.31 -1.35 12.76
CA SER A 79 -4.94 -0.23 13.48
C SER A 79 -3.90 0.55 14.29
N GLY A 80 -4.32 1.71 14.78
CA GLY A 80 -3.53 2.66 15.54
C GLY A 80 -2.95 3.79 14.69
N PHE A 81 -2.28 4.70 15.39
CA PHE A 81 -1.48 5.77 14.82
C PHE A 81 0.00 5.52 15.05
N ALA A 82 0.85 6.23 14.31
CA ALA A 82 2.31 6.14 14.46
C ALA A 82 2.81 6.37 15.90
N SER A 83 2.09 7.18 16.68
CA SER A 83 2.31 7.41 18.10
C SER A 83 1.02 7.87 18.78
N ASN A 84 0.98 7.86 20.12
CA ASN A 84 -0.21 8.26 20.90
C ASN A 84 -0.64 9.72 20.68
N SER A 85 0.25 10.58 20.20
CA SER A 85 -0.02 12.01 19.91
C SER A 85 -0.15 12.29 18.41
N SER A 86 -0.10 11.26 17.56
CA SER A 86 -0.16 11.40 16.11
C SER A 86 -1.56 11.10 15.57
N VAL A 87 -1.88 11.71 14.44
CA VAL A 87 -3.04 11.38 13.60
C VAL A 87 -2.64 10.64 12.34
N GLN A 88 -1.37 10.25 12.21
CA GLN A 88 -0.86 9.51 11.05
C GLN A 88 -1.23 8.03 11.17
N PRO A 89 -2.16 7.50 10.36
CA PRO A 89 -2.68 6.16 10.56
C PRO A 89 -1.65 5.10 10.20
N ARG A 90 -1.43 4.15 11.11
CA ARG A 90 -0.46 3.07 10.94
C ARG A 90 -0.78 2.18 9.72
N GLN A 91 -2.08 2.04 9.41
CA GLN A 91 -2.55 1.34 8.21
C GLN A 91 -2.04 1.98 6.91
N LEU A 92 -1.94 3.31 6.85
CA LEU A 92 -1.44 4.01 5.66
C LEU A 92 0.09 3.97 5.56
N ILE A 93 0.81 3.93 6.69
CA ILE A 93 2.25 3.63 6.73
C ILE A 93 2.54 2.25 6.14
N ALA A 94 1.74 1.25 6.51
CA ALA A 94 1.90 -0.12 6.03
C ALA A 94 1.72 -0.21 4.50
N LEU A 95 0.74 0.52 3.96
CA LEU A 95 0.48 0.54 2.53
C LEU A 95 1.55 1.33 1.77
N ASP A 96 2.05 2.43 2.30
CA ASP A 96 3.22 3.10 1.74
C ASP A 96 4.41 2.15 1.64
N ALA A 97 4.67 1.37 2.69
CA ALA A 97 5.71 0.36 2.66
C ALA A 97 5.45 -0.69 1.56
N LEU A 98 4.23 -1.22 1.43
CA LEU A 98 3.88 -2.16 0.36
C LEU A 98 4.13 -1.57 -1.04
N PHE A 99 3.59 -0.38 -1.32
CA PHE A 99 3.73 0.28 -2.62
C PHE A 99 5.19 0.58 -2.94
N VAL A 100 5.95 1.09 -1.98
CA VAL A 100 7.38 1.36 -2.16
C VAL A 100 8.20 0.09 -2.31
N ALA A 101 7.89 -0.98 -1.56
CA ALA A 101 8.55 -2.27 -1.73
C ALA A 101 8.37 -2.78 -3.17
N VAL A 102 7.13 -2.80 -3.65
CA VAL A 102 6.80 -3.27 -5.01
C VAL A 102 7.49 -2.42 -6.07
N ASP A 103 7.46 -1.08 -5.94
CA ASP A 103 8.11 -0.19 -6.91
C ASP A 103 9.64 -0.27 -6.85
N SER A 104 10.24 -0.42 -5.68
CA SER A 104 11.69 -0.41 -5.52
C SER A 104 12.31 -1.76 -5.91
N LEU A 105 11.63 -2.87 -5.60
CA LEU A 105 12.06 -4.21 -5.98
C LEU A 105 12.12 -4.38 -7.50
N ARG A 106 11.17 -3.82 -8.26
CA ARG A 106 11.20 -3.96 -9.74
C ARG A 106 12.42 -3.29 -10.38
N GLN A 107 13.09 -2.39 -9.65
CA GLN A 107 14.25 -1.62 -10.11
C GLN A 107 15.59 -2.31 -9.79
N ILE A 108 15.59 -3.45 -9.09
CA ILE A 108 16.79 -4.25 -8.84
C ILE A 108 16.78 -5.53 -9.68
N THR A 109 17.95 -6.12 -9.90
CA THR A 109 18.09 -7.37 -10.68
C THR A 109 17.17 -8.46 -10.15
N ASP A 110 16.38 -9.06 -11.05
CA ASP A 110 15.35 -10.08 -10.77
C ASP A 110 14.26 -9.68 -9.75
N GLY A 111 14.28 -8.45 -9.23
CA GLY A 111 13.39 -8.05 -8.16
C GLY A 111 11.93 -7.88 -8.58
N VAL A 112 11.65 -7.83 -9.89
CA VAL A 112 10.28 -7.88 -10.44
C VAL A 112 9.51 -9.13 -9.97
N TRP A 113 10.21 -10.25 -9.73
CA TRP A 113 9.59 -11.46 -9.18
C TRP A 113 9.18 -11.28 -7.71
N GLY A 114 9.98 -10.54 -6.93
CA GLY A 114 9.65 -10.14 -5.55
C GLY A 114 8.47 -9.16 -5.52
N SER A 115 8.44 -8.19 -6.44
CA SER A 115 7.30 -7.30 -6.63
C SER A 115 6.01 -8.07 -6.93
N ALA A 116 6.06 -9.02 -7.86
CA ALA A 116 4.92 -9.87 -8.20
C ALA A 116 4.49 -10.76 -7.02
N TYR A 117 5.43 -11.29 -6.24
CA TYR A 117 5.14 -12.07 -5.04
C TYR A 117 4.38 -11.24 -4.00
N LEU A 118 4.82 -10.02 -3.70
CA LEU A 118 4.14 -9.12 -2.76
C LEU A 118 2.74 -8.74 -3.24
N LEU A 119 2.59 -8.40 -4.52
CA LEU A 119 1.28 -8.15 -5.10
C LEU A 119 0.40 -9.39 -5.00
N GLN A 120 0.91 -10.59 -5.29
CA GLN A 120 0.15 -11.83 -5.14
C GLN A 120 -0.31 -12.06 -3.70
N GLN A 121 0.50 -11.74 -2.68
CA GLN A 121 0.06 -11.80 -1.29
C GLN A 121 -1.04 -10.77 -1.03
N PHE A 122 -0.82 -9.49 -1.35
CA PHE A 122 -1.79 -8.43 -1.14
C PHE A 122 -3.13 -8.70 -1.85
N GLY A 123 -3.07 -9.23 -3.07
CA GLY A 123 -4.23 -9.55 -3.91
C GLY A 123 -5.17 -10.62 -3.34
N LYS A 124 -4.77 -11.30 -2.26
CA LYS A 124 -5.67 -12.18 -1.48
C LYS A 124 -6.73 -11.39 -0.70
N SER A 125 -6.51 -10.10 -0.42
CA SER A 125 -7.53 -9.21 0.14
C SER A 125 -8.36 -8.59 -0.98
N GLY A 126 -9.62 -9.02 -1.10
CA GLY A 126 -10.57 -8.42 -2.03
C GLY A 126 -10.79 -6.93 -1.75
N TRP A 127 -10.93 -6.55 -0.48
CA TRP A 127 -11.12 -5.16 -0.10
C TRP A 127 -9.87 -4.30 -0.34
N GLY A 128 -8.67 -4.86 -0.12
CA GLY A 128 -7.41 -4.18 -0.44
C GLY A 128 -7.29 -3.84 -1.92
N LYS A 129 -7.72 -4.75 -2.80
CA LYS A 129 -7.78 -4.49 -4.23
C LYS A 129 -8.76 -3.37 -4.58
N VAL A 130 -9.98 -3.41 -4.06
CA VAL A 130 -10.98 -2.36 -4.30
C VAL A 130 -10.44 -0.99 -3.85
N MET A 131 -9.88 -0.92 -2.64
CA MET A 131 -9.42 0.36 -2.08
C MET A 131 -8.14 0.90 -2.73
N PHE A 132 -7.18 0.05 -3.11
CA PHE A 132 -5.83 0.51 -3.44
C PHE A 132 -5.33 0.11 -4.84
N ILE A 133 -5.99 -0.82 -5.52
CA ILE A 133 -5.67 -1.21 -6.91
C ILE A 133 -6.70 -0.63 -7.89
N GLU A 134 -8.00 -0.79 -7.63
CA GLU A 134 -9.02 -0.19 -8.50
C GLU A 134 -8.95 1.35 -8.45
N GLU A 135 -8.60 1.90 -7.28
CA GLU A 135 -8.28 3.30 -7.07
C GLU A 135 -6.79 3.47 -6.82
N ILE A 136 -5.97 3.39 -7.86
CA ILE A 136 -4.52 3.33 -7.71
C ILE A 136 -3.89 4.73 -7.53
N PRO A 137 -2.82 4.88 -6.73
CA PRO A 137 -2.10 6.16 -6.64
C PRO A 137 -1.47 6.55 -7.99
N TYR A 138 -1.42 7.86 -8.27
CA TYR A 138 -0.80 8.38 -9.48
C TYR A 138 0.61 7.83 -9.70
N GLY A 139 0.87 7.32 -10.91
CA GLY A 139 2.16 6.78 -11.35
C GLY A 139 2.36 5.30 -11.04
N PHE A 140 1.64 4.74 -10.06
CA PHE A 140 1.79 3.33 -9.71
C PHE A 140 1.08 2.38 -10.70
N ASP A 141 0.17 2.92 -11.53
CA ASP A 141 -0.46 2.19 -12.63
C ASP A 141 0.56 1.66 -13.64
N GLN A 142 1.59 2.44 -13.96
CA GLN A 142 2.68 1.99 -14.83
C GLN A 142 3.49 0.87 -14.16
N THR A 143 3.83 1.03 -12.88
CA THR A 143 4.51 0.01 -12.08
C THR A 143 3.75 -1.32 -12.11
N LEU A 144 2.44 -1.28 -11.89
CA LEU A 144 1.60 -2.48 -11.92
C LEU A 144 1.58 -3.14 -13.31
N ARG A 145 1.45 -2.35 -14.39
CA ARG A 145 1.46 -2.85 -15.77
C ARG A 145 2.78 -3.55 -16.12
N ASP A 146 3.91 -2.93 -15.77
CA ASP A 146 5.24 -3.48 -16.03
C ASP A 146 5.46 -4.83 -15.34
N ILE A 147 4.99 -4.95 -14.09
CA ILE A 147 5.08 -6.20 -13.34
C ILE A 147 4.21 -7.28 -13.98
N ILE A 148 2.97 -6.96 -14.36
CA ILE A 148 2.04 -7.92 -14.98
C ILE A 148 2.59 -8.39 -16.34
N SER A 149 3.04 -7.48 -17.20
CA SER A 149 3.55 -7.85 -18.53
C SER A 149 4.80 -8.73 -18.45
N THR A 150 5.66 -8.48 -17.46
CA THR A 150 6.91 -9.23 -17.28
C THR A 150 6.65 -10.61 -16.66
N THR A 151 5.91 -10.64 -15.56
CA THR A 151 5.79 -11.83 -14.71
C THR A 151 4.58 -12.70 -15.04
N GLY A 152 3.62 -12.19 -15.83
CA GLY A 152 2.35 -12.88 -16.06
C GLY A 152 1.51 -13.02 -14.79
N LEU A 153 1.63 -12.07 -13.85
CA LEU A 153 0.90 -12.07 -12.59
C LEU A 153 -0.60 -12.25 -12.85
N THR A 154 -1.14 -13.35 -12.31
CA THR A 154 -2.54 -13.75 -12.55
C THR A 154 -3.51 -13.03 -11.61
N GLY A 155 -4.78 -13.02 -11.98
CA GLY A 155 -5.87 -12.37 -11.23
C GLY A 155 -6.34 -11.07 -11.89
N ASP A 156 -7.42 -10.52 -11.37
CA ASP A 156 -7.96 -9.24 -11.84
C ASP A 156 -7.15 -8.08 -11.24
N TRP A 157 -6.40 -7.35 -12.06
CA TRP A 157 -5.64 -6.17 -11.66
C TRP A 157 -6.18 -4.90 -12.31
N SER A 158 -7.49 -4.88 -12.61
CA SER A 158 -8.13 -3.75 -13.26
C SER A 158 -8.07 -2.48 -12.41
N ILE A 159 -7.76 -1.37 -13.09
CA ILE A 159 -7.70 -0.03 -12.51
C ILE A 159 -8.95 0.71 -13.00
N LYS A 160 -9.77 1.22 -12.08
CA LYS A 160 -10.99 1.99 -12.40
C LYS A 160 -10.70 3.48 -12.44
N ARG A 161 -9.87 3.98 -11.53
CA ARG A 161 -9.46 5.38 -11.49
C ARG A 161 -8.10 5.56 -10.85
N ILE A 162 -7.42 6.63 -11.25
CA ILE A 162 -6.25 7.12 -10.53
C ILE A 162 -6.73 8.04 -9.42
N ARG A 163 -6.26 7.83 -8.18
CA ARG A 163 -6.69 8.59 -7.00
C ARG A 163 -5.53 8.91 -6.05
N GLY A 164 -5.33 10.19 -5.77
CA GLY A 164 -4.23 10.65 -4.94
C GLY A 164 -2.84 10.33 -5.52
N LYS A 165 -1.82 10.37 -4.66
CA LYS A 165 -0.43 10.04 -4.99
C LYS A 165 0.28 9.44 -3.78
N LEU A 166 1.43 8.82 -4.00
CA LEU A 166 2.34 8.45 -2.90
C LEU A 166 3.08 9.70 -2.38
N PRO A 167 3.43 9.77 -1.07
CA PRO A 167 2.96 8.89 -0.01
C PRO A 167 1.44 8.99 0.24
N LEU A 168 0.82 7.87 0.61
CA LEU A 168 -0.54 7.80 1.12
C LEU A 168 -0.67 8.41 2.50
N LEU A 169 0.37 8.31 3.33
CA LEU A 169 0.37 8.86 4.68
C LEU A 169 0.05 10.37 4.65
N PRO A 170 -1.10 10.79 5.19
CA PRO A 170 -1.57 12.15 5.03
C PRO A 170 -0.92 13.13 6.01
N ILE A 171 -0.97 14.40 5.66
CA ILE A 171 -0.60 15.52 6.54
C ILE A 171 -1.84 16.00 7.28
N TYR A 172 -1.73 16.24 8.59
CA TYR A 172 -2.82 16.82 9.36
C TYR A 172 -3.17 18.23 8.91
N ARG A 173 -4.46 18.51 8.69
CA ARG A 173 -4.95 19.81 8.20
C ARG A 173 -6.12 20.36 9.03
N GLY A 174 -6.15 20.04 10.32
CA GLY A 174 -7.13 20.62 11.25
C GLY A 174 -8.47 19.90 11.21
N TYR A 175 -9.55 20.67 11.29
CA TYR A 175 -10.91 20.15 11.46
C TYR A 175 -11.74 20.26 10.17
N ILE A 176 -12.73 19.38 10.03
CA ILE A 176 -13.71 19.40 8.95
C ILE A 176 -15.09 18.99 9.45
N THR A 177 -16.15 19.58 8.88
CA THR A 177 -17.52 19.14 9.15
C THR A 177 -17.83 17.85 8.38
N ARG A 178 -18.76 17.05 8.90
CA ARG A 178 -19.21 15.80 8.25
C ARG A 178 -19.71 16.06 6.83
N ASP A 179 -20.62 17.03 6.66
CA ASP A 179 -21.16 17.43 5.36
C ASP A 179 -20.07 17.80 4.35
N ARG A 180 -19.02 18.50 4.81
CA ARG A 180 -17.91 18.89 3.94
C ARG A 180 -17.01 17.71 3.57
N ALA A 181 -16.81 16.75 4.48
CA ALA A 181 -16.08 15.52 4.18
C ALA A 181 -16.87 14.64 3.18
N ASP A 182 -18.19 14.50 3.37
CA ASP A 182 -19.09 13.76 2.48
C ASP A 182 -19.15 14.39 1.07
N SER A 183 -19.33 15.71 0.99
CA SER A 183 -19.35 16.45 -0.29
C SER A 183 -18.04 16.32 -1.09
N ARG A 184 -16.94 15.97 -0.42
CA ARG A 184 -15.61 15.75 -1.00
C ARG A 184 -15.27 14.28 -1.15
N ASN A 185 -16.19 13.36 -0.85
CA ASN A 185 -16.00 11.92 -0.94
C ASN A 185 -14.75 11.43 -0.19
N MET A 186 -14.50 12.00 1.01
CA MET A 186 -13.35 11.62 1.83
C MET A 186 -13.55 10.23 2.44
N GLN A 187 -12.45 9.52 2.66
CA GLN A 187 -12.48 8.23 3.36
C GLN A 187 -12.47 8.47 4.86
N TYR A 188 -13.49 8.03 5.59
CA TYR A 188 -13.47 8.11 7.04
C TYR A 188 -12.50 7.11 7.67
N LEU A 189 -11.94 7.50 8.80
CA LEU A 189 -11.12 6.66 9.67
C LEU A 189 -11.68 6.72 11.09
N GLY A 190 -11.74 5.55 11.74
CA GLY A 190 -12.21 5.42 13.12
C GLY A 190 -11.26 6.07 14.14
N GLY A 191 -11.63 6.02 15.43
CA GLY A 191 -10.81 6.55 16.53
C GLY A 191 -9.44 5.90 16.68
N TYR A 192 -9.22 4.75 16.04
CA TYR A 192 -7.95 4.04 15.97
C TYR A 192 -7.27 4.16 14.59
N GLY A 193 -7.66 5.10 13.74
CA GLY A 193 -7.01 5.34 12.44
C GLY A 193 -7.30 4.31 11.35
N SER A 194 -8.04 3.23 11.63
CA SER A 194 -8.46 2.26 10.62
C SER A 194 -9.57 2.81 9.71
N ILE A 195 -9.56 2.40 8.45
CA ILE A 195 -10.63 2.69 7.48
C ILE A 195 -12.00 2.28 8.05
N ALA A 196 -12.98 3.19 7.93
CA ALA A 196 -14.33 3.02 8.42
C ALA A 196 -15.35 3.73 7.52
N SER A 197 -16.63 3.35 7.60
CA SER A 197 -17.71 4.03 6.88
C SER A 197 -18.06 5.40 7.46
N ASN A 198 -17.77 5.61 8.74
CA ASN A 198 -17.85 6.87 9.47
C ASN A 198 -16.71 6.90 10.51
N GLY A 199 -16.37 8.07 11.05
CA GLY A 199 -15.33 8.10 12.07
C GLY A 199 -14.92 9.47 12.54
N ARG A 200 -13.97 9.46 13.49
CA ARG A 200 -13.39 10.66 14.10
C ARG A 200 -12.50 11.43 13.13
N TYR A 201 -11.97 10.79 12.10
CA TYR A 201 -11.11 11.43 11.13
C TYR A 201 -11.61 11.23 9.70
N ALA A 202 -11.25 12.16 8.81
CA ALA A 202 -11.52 12.09 7.39
C ALA A 202 -10.22 12.25 6.60
N TRP A 203 -9.93 11.27 5.76
CA TRP A 203 -8.79 11.22 4.86
C TRP A 203 -9.18 11.72 3.47
N ASP A 204 -8.67 12.89 3.11
CA ASP A 204 -8.71 13.46 1.76
C ASP A 204 -7.57 12.85 0.95
N ARG A 205 -7.85 11.68 0.39
CA ARG A 205 -6.88 10.92 -0.42
C ARG A 205 -6.39 11.68 -1.65
N ASP A 206 -7.27 12.48 -2.25
CA ASP A 206 -6.96 13.26 -3.45
C ASP A 206 -5.97 14.39 -3.17
N ARG A 207 -6.04 14.97 -1.97
CA ARG A 207 -5.14 16.06 -1.56
C ARG A 207 -4.01 15.66 -0.60
N GLY A 208 -4.04 14.43 -0.07
CA GLY A 208 -3.04 13.94 0.89
C GLY A 208 -3.19 14.55 2.30
N TYR A 209 -4.42 14.83 2.73
CA TYR A 209 -4.68 15.43 4.05
C TYR A 209 -5.55 14.55 4.94
N ILE A 210 -5.38 14.67 6.24
CA ILE A 210 -6.27 14.11 7.25
C ILE A 210 -6.82 15.24 8.12
N TYR A 211 -8.11 15.15 8.42
CA TYR A 211 -8.83 16.11 9.25
C TYR A 211 -9.49 15.38 10.41
N GLU A 212 -9.66 16.05 11.55
CA GLU A 212 -10.57 15.61 12.60
C GLU A 212 -11.99 16.09 12.27
N VAL A 213 -12.95 15.16 12.34
CA VAL A 213 -14.35 15.41 12.00
C VAL A 213 -15.04 16.03 13.21
N VAL A 214 -15.60 17.21 13.01
CA VAL A 214 -16.44 17.89 14.00
C VAL A 214 -17.89 17.89 13.53
N GLU A 215 -18.82 17.74 14.46
CA GLU A 215 -20.22 17.96 14.14
C GLU A 215 -20.46 19.48 13.98
N ASP A 216 -21.39 19.84 13.10
CA ASP A 216 -21.88 21.22 13.01
C ASP A 216 -22.67 21.55 14.28
N SER A 217 -21.97 21.76 15.40
CA SER A 217 -22.48 22.67 16.41
C SER A 217 -22.25 24.07 15.87
N ARG A 218 -23.30 24.88 15.84
CA ARG A 218 -23.26 26.30 15.48
C ARG A 218 -22.44 27.15 16.49
N ASP A 219 -21.53 26.53 17.24
CA ASP A 219 -20.88 27.10 18.43
C ASP A 219 -19.34 27.24 18.30
N PHE A 220 -18.75 26.99 17.12
CA PHE A 220 -17.31 27.23 16.90
C PHE A 220 -16.93 28.68 16.54
N TRP A 221 -17.81 29.64 16.82
CA TRP A 221 -17.39 31.02 17.01
C TRP A 221 -17.02 31.19 18.49
N ILE A 222 -15.80 31.65 18.75
CA ILE A 222 -15.08 31.68 20.05
C ILE A 222 -14.29 30.36 20.20
N ILE A 223 -12.98 30.30 19.92
CA ILE A 223 -11.91 30.95 20.69
C ILE A 223 -10.79 31.43 19.73
N ARG A 224 -10.28 32.63 20.01
CA ARG A 224 -9.14 33.31 19.38
C ARG A 224 -7.80 32.62 19.64
#